data_AF-A0A8S3JG84-F1
#
_entry.id   AF-A0A8S3JG84-F1
#
_cell.length_a   1.000
_cell.length_b   1.000
_cell.length_c   1.000
_cell.angle_alpha   90.00
_cell.angle_beta   90.00
_cell.angle_gamma   90.00
#
_symmetry.space_group_name_H-M   'P 1'
#
loop_
_entity.id
_entity.type
_entity.pdbx_description
1 polymer ?
#
loop_
_entity_poly.entity_id
_entity_poly.type
_entity_poly.pdbx_seq_one_letter_code
_entity_poly.pdbx_strand_id
1 'polypeptide(L)'
;QLQFTINNTQFVQNHVIAKLCQCSARVKPTQFVEFGSFRSGHRLQWWNLLAMLELDSLPIAEESITILIMHSILQYGPLAMDGKSSDNSWCSDSHEQLLEDHFVDEFITRLDYRLDDCELNWQNELVLLVVTMITMRMLTICNSTREDKVANLAVKCRRIGEKWIDLISETIKFTFSPDFNEIENLRLKMVTIGISCILTFSTHSNRIHCLLSSNEHVISLLKAAT
;
A
#
# COMPACT_ATOMS: atom_id res chain seq x y z
N GLN A 1 -19.79 -3.03 13.45
CA GLN A 1 -19.49 -4.13 14.40
C GLN A 1 -18.01 -4.47 14.50
N LEU A 2 -17.17 -4.20 13.49
CA LEU A 2 -15.72 -4.45 13.54
C LEU A 2 -14.87 -3.23 13.93
N GLN A 3 -15.45 -2.14 14.44
CA GLN A 3 -14.71 -0.90 14.74
C GLN A 3 -13.52 -1.11 15.70
N PHE A 4 -13.63 -2.07 16.63
CA PHE A 4 -12.54 -2.40 17.55
C PHE A 4 -11.25 -2.86 16.84
N THR A 5 -11.39 -3.48 15.66
CA THR A 5 -10.26 -3.97 14.83
C THR A 5 -9.46 -2.84 14.21
N ILE A 6 -10.07 -1.66 14.08
CA ILE A 6 -9.41 -0.42 13.65
C ILE A 6 -8.79 0.29 14.87
N ASN A 7 -9.50 0.27 15.99
CA ASN A 7 -9.11 1.05 17.18
C ASN A 7 -7.91 0.46 17.93
N ASN A 8 -7.69 -0.86 17.90
CA ASN A 8 -6.57 -1.50 18.59
C ASN A 8 -6.11 -2.76 17.85
N THR A 9 -5.05 -3.39 18.36
CA THR A 9 -4.51 -4.67 17.88
C THR A 9 -4.48 -5.75 18.97
N GLN A 10 -5.06 -5.44 20.14
CA GLN A 10 -5.00 -6.28 21.34
C GLN A 10 -6.14 -7.30 21.36
N PHE A 11 -6.23 -8.10 20.30
CA PHE A 11 -7.20 -9.17 20.17
C PHE A 11 -6.64 -10.28 19.28
N VAL A 12 -7.27 -11.45 19.36
CA VAL A 12 -6.92 -12.63 18.55
C VAL A 12 -8.03 -12.92 17.55
N GLN A 13 -7.69 -13.60 16.45
CA GLN A 13 -8.63 -13.99 15.40
C GLN A 13 -9.89 -14.70 15.94
N ASN A 14 -9.76 -15.55 16.97
CA ASN A 14 -10.91 -16.21 17.59
C ASN A 14 -11.98 -15.24 18.10
N HIS A 15 -11.60 -14.03 18.52
CA HIS A 15 -12.55 -13.00 18.93
C HIS A 15 -13.39 -12.47 17.76
N VAL A 16 -12.80 -12.41 16.56
CA VAL A 16 -13.49 -12.02 15.32
C VAL A 16 -14.43 -13.14 14.87
N ILE A 17 -13.96 -14.39 14.88
CA ILE A 17 -14.75 -15.57 14.52
C ILE A 17 -15.99 -15.69 15.43
N ALA A 18 -15.84 -15.44 16.73
CA ALA A 18 -16.97 -15.44 17.68
C ALA A 18 -18.06 -14.39 17.33
N LYS A 19 -17.72 -13.37 16.53
CA LYS A 19 -18.65 -12.34 16.04
C LYS A 19 -19.20 -12.64 14.65
N LEU A 20 -18.93 -13.80 14.05
CA LEU A 20 -19.47 -14.17 12.74
C LEU A 20 -21.01 -14.16 12.68
N CYS A 21 -21.68 -14.44 13.79
CA CYS A 21 -23.13 -14.31 13.89
C CYS A 21 -23.65 -12.88 13.66
N GLN A 22 -22.75 -11.89 13.73
CA GLN A 22 -23.01 -10.48 13.47
C GLN A 22 -22.70 -10.08 12.02
N CYS A 23 -22.17 -10.99 11.20
CA CYS A 23 -21.86 -10.73 9.80
C CYS A 23 -23.15 -10.40 9.02
N SER A 24 -23.16 -9.26 8.34
CA SER A 24 -24.28 -8.89 7.49
C SER A 24 -24.37 -9.82 6.27
N ALA A 25 -25.57 -9.97 5.71
CA ALA A 25 -25.78 -10.76 4.48
C ALA A 25 -25.08 -10.17 3.23
N ARG A 26 -24.59 -8.92 3.29
CA ARG A 26 -23.89 -8.25 2.18
C ARG A 26 -22.41 -8.61 2.09
N VAL A 27 -21.82 -9.18 3.15
CA VAL A 27 -20.39 -9.48 3.24
C VAL A 27 -20.20 -10.98 3.33
N LYS A 28 -19.23 -11.51 2.58
CA LYS A 28 -18.89 -12.94 2.68
C LYS A 28 -18.31 -13.24 4.06
N PRO A 29 -18.69 -14.35 4.73
CA PRO A 29 -18.13 -14.70 6.03
C PRO A 29 -16.60 -14.75 6.05
N THR A 30 -15.97 -15.18 4.96
CA THR A 30 -14.51 -15.19 4.81
C THR A 30 -13.92 -13.79 4.83
N GLN A 31 -14.46 -12.87 4.02
CA GLN A 31 -14.05 -11.46 4.00
C GLN A 31 -14.28 -10.78 5.37
N PHE A 32 -15.36 -11.12 6.07
CA PHE A 32 -15.61 -10.61 7.41
C PHE A 32 -14.51 -11.03 8.40
N VAL A 33 -14.09 -12.30 8.35
CA VAL A 33 -13.03 -12.82 9.23
C VAL A 33 -11.69 -12.22 8.85
N GLU A 34 -11.35 -12.16 7.57
CA GLU A 34 -10.08 -11.61 7.09
C GLU A 34 -9.96 -10.12 7.42
N PHE A 35 -10.97 -9.30 7.09
CA PHE A 35 -11.01 -7.90 7.44
C PHE A 35 -10.85 -7.71 8.96
N GLY A 36 -11.65 -8.44 9.74
CA GLY A 36 -11.65 -8.28 11.18
C GLY A 36 -10.36 -8.76 11.85
N SER A 37 -9.70 -9.77 11.27
CA SER A 37 -8.48 -10.37 11.82
C SER A 37 -7.21 -9.75 11.27
N PHE A 38 -7.30 -8.88 10.26
CA PHE A 38 -6.15 -8.26 9.60
C PHE A 38 -5.16 -7.62 10.59
N ARG A 39 -5.71 -7.02 11.65
CA ARG A 39 -4.95 -6.34 12.71
C ARG A 39 -4.95 -7.07 14.05
N SER A 40 -5.28 -8.37 14.07
CA SER A 40 -5.22 -9.17 15.30
C SER A 40 -3.76 -9.44 15.67
N GLY A 41 -3.22 -8.71 16.64
CA GLY A 41 -1.82 -8.75 17.03
C GLY A 41 -0.94 -7.86 16.14
N HIS A 42 -0.21 -6.94 16.77
CA HIS A 42 0.57 -5.94 16.06
C HIS A 42 1.69 -6.53 15.18
N ARG A 43 2.31 -7.65 15.61
CA ARG A 43 3.37 -8.36 14.88
C ARG A 43 2.88 -9.16 13.67
N LEU A 44 1.56 -9.39 13.56
CA LEU A 44 0.99 -10.22 12.49
C LEU A 44 0.53 -9.42 11.27
N GLN A 45 0.52 -8.09 11.36
CA GLN A 45 -0.05 -7.22 10.32
C GLN A 45 0.65 -7.39 8.95
N TRP A 46 1.98 -7.51 8.92
CA TRP A 46 2.73 -7.75 7.68
C TRP A 46 2.48 -9.14 7.10
N TRP A 47 2.39 -10.15 7.94
CA TRP A 47 2.03 -11.51 7.52
C TRP A 47 0.61 -11.59 6.96
N ASN A 48 -0.34 -10.92 7.62
CA ASN A 48 -1.72 -10.84 7.16
C ASN A 48 -1.83 -10.08 5.83
N LEU A 49 -1.05 -9.01 5.65
CA LEU A 49 -0.97 -8.30 4.39
C LEU A 49 -0.38 -9.17 3.28
N LEU A 50 0.71 -9.90 3.55
CA LEU A 50 1.31 -10.82 2.58
C LEU A 50 0.33 -11.94 2.19
N ALA A 51 -0.35 -12.55 3.17
CA ALA A 51 -1.35 -13.58 2.93
C ALA A 51 -2.53 -13.05 2.11
N MET A 52 -2.99 -11.82 2.39
CA MET A 52 -4.05 -11.17 1.60
C MET A 52 -3.60 -10.90 0.15
N LEU A 53 -2.35 -10.47 -0.06
CA LEU A 53 -1.79 -10.28 -1.41
C LEU A 53 -1.68 -11.60 -2.17
N GLU A 54 -1.29 -12.69 -1.51
CA GLU A 54 -1.18 -14.03 -2.10
C GLU A 54 -2.54 -14.63 -2.48
N LEU A 55 -3.52 -14.50 -1.59
CA LEU A 55 -4.83 -15.15 -1.73
C LEU A 55 -5.87 -14.31 -2.48
N ASP A 56 -5.54 -13.04 -2.76
CA ASP A 56 -6.48 -12.06 -3.31
C ASP A 56 -7.80 -11.97 -2.53
N SER A 57 -7.65 -12.00 -1.20
CA SER A 57 -8.75 -12.34 -0.32
C SER A 57 -9.64 -11.12 0.03
N LEU A 58 -9.05 -9.92 0.01
CA LEU A 58 -9.73 -8.64 0.21
C LEU A 58 -9.51 -7.72 -1.00
N PRO A 59 -10.57 -7.07 -1.53
CA PRO A 59 -10.45 -6.20 -2.70
C PRO A 59 -9.74 -4.89 -2.32
N ILE A 60 -8.47 -4.74 -2.73
CA ILE A 60 -7.68 -3.52 -2.46
C ILE A 60 -8.36 -2.26 -3.02
N ALA A 61 -9.08 -2.39 -4.14
CA ALA A 61 -9.83 -1.30 -4.76
C ALA A 61 -11.05 -0.81 -3.93
N GLU A 62 -11.38 -1.47 -2.82
CA GLU A 62 -12.37 -0.96 -1.88
C GLU A 62 -11.70 -0.01 -0.87
N GLU A 63 -12.28 1.18 -0.70
CA GLU A 63 -11.75 2.24 0.18
C GLU A 63 -11.57 1.75 1.62
N SER A 64 -12.50 0.95 2.14
CA SER A 64 -12.45 0.40 3.50
C SER A 64 -11.22 -0.50 3.72
N ILE A 65 -10.84 -1.27 2.70
CA ILE A 65 -9.67 -2.15 2.69
C ILE A 65 -8.40 -1.33 2.55
N THR A 66 -8.39 -0.35 1.65
CA THR A 66 -7.28 0.61 1.51
C THR A 66 -6.97 1.27 2.85
N ILE A 67 -7.97 1.81 3.53
CA ILE A 67 -7.83 2.45 4.85
C ILE A 67 -7.30 1.45 5.88
N LEU A 68 -7.81 0.22 5.93
CA LEU A 68 -7.33 -0.83 6.82
C LEU A 68 -5.84 -1.13 6.61
N ILE A 69 -5.40 -1.27 5.37
CA ILE A 69 -3.99 -1.50 5.01
C ILE A 69 -3.14 -0.30 5.47
N MET A 70 -3.56 0.93 5.17
CA MET A 70 -2.82 2.14 5.58
C MET A 70 -2.65 2.22 7.09
N HIS A 71 -3.72 2.01 7.86
CA HIS A 71 -3.65 1.96 9.32
C HIS A 71 -2.69 0.89 9.82
N SER A 72 -2.59 -0.23 9.12
CA SER A 72 -1.75 -1.35 9.53
C SER A 72 -0.28 -1.09 9.28
N ILE A 73 0.06 -0.58 8.09
CA ILE A 73 1.46 -0.31 7.73
C ILE A 73 2.00 0.95 8.42
N LEU A 74 1.15 1.91 8.80
CA LEU A 74 1.55 3.16 9.46
C LEU A 74 1.50 3.07 11.00
N GLN A 75 0.92 2.02 11.57
CA GLN A 75 0.94 1.82 13.01
C GLN A 75 2.38 1.58 13.46
N TYR A 76 2.91 2.46 14.32
CA TYR A 76 4.23 2.28 14.91
C TYR A 76 4.29 1.02 15.78
N GLY A 77 3.44 0.95 16.82
CA GLY A 77 3.39 -0.15 17.79
C GLY A 77 4.45 -0.06 18.89
N PRO A 78 4.55 -1.07 19.78
CA PRO A 78 5.47 -1.03 20.91
C PRO A 78 6.93 -1.13 20.46
N LEU A 79 7.82 -0.42 21.14
CA LEU A 79 9.27 -0.57 20.95
C LEU A 79 9.74 -1.90 21.54
N ALA A 80 10.73 -2.53 20.90
CA ALA A 80 11.45 -3.67 21.46
C ALA A 80 12.16 -3.22 22.74
N MET A 81 11.58 -3.52 23.90
CA MET A 81 12.17 -3.19 25.21
C MET A 81 13.16 -4.26 25.70
N ASP A 82 13.27 -5.34 24.95
CA ASP A 82 14.15 -6.47 25.18
C ASP A 82 15.58 -5.98 24.89
N GLY A 83 16.35 -5.68 25.95
CA GLY A 83 17.75 -5.21 25.88
C GLY A 83 18.76 -6.20 25.28
N LYS A 84 18.37 -6.97 24.25
CA LYS A 84 19.19 -7.91 23.48
C LYS A 84 19.56 -7.40 22.09
N SER A 85 19.01 -6.28 21.63
CA SER A 85 19.33 -5.69 20.32
C SER A 85 20.14 -4.40 20.47
N SER A 86 21.41 -4.56 20.83
CA SER A 86 22.44 -3.57 20.55
C SER A 86 22.63 -3.47 19.03
N ASP A 87 21.85 -2.62 18.37
CA ASP A 87 22.27 -1.74 17.24
C ASP A 87 21.10 -1.13 16.45
N ASN A 88 19.83 -1.53 16.66
CA ASN A 88 18.72 -1.03 15.84
C ASN A 88 17.50 -0.56 16.67
N SER A 89 17.73 0.34 17.63
CA SER A 89 16.76 0.77 18.66
C SER A 89 15.54 1.57 18.17
N TRP A 90 15.39 1.80 16.86
CA TRP A 90 14.30 2.62 16.29
C TRP A 90 13.15 1.79 15.69
N CYS A 91 13.38 0.53 15.32
CA CYS A 91 12.34 -0.28 14.67
C CYS A 91 11.39 -0.90 15.71
N SER A 92 10.10 -0.61 15.62
CA SER A 92 9.09 -1.27 16.47
C SER A 92 8.92 -2.74 16.07
N ASP A 93 8.62 -3.59 17.05
CA ASP A 93 8.18 -4.98 16.90
C ASP A 93 7.09 -5.20 15.83
N SER A 94 6.28 -4.18 15.54
CA SER A 94 5.22 -4.28 14.51
C SER A 94 5.76 -4.29 13.08
N HIS A 95 7.05 -3.99 12.91
CA HIS A 95 7.72 -3.90 11.62
C HIS A 95 8.98 -4.79 11.54
N GLU A 96 9.22 -5.62 12.54
CA GLU A 96 10.41 -6.47 12.64
C GLU A 96 10.56 -7.38 11.41
N GLN A 97 9.46 -7.87 10.83
CA GLN A 97 9.46 -8.71 9.63
C GLN A 97 10.13 -8.03 8.42
N LEU A 98 10.11 -6.69 8.36
CA LEU A 98 10.76 -5.94 7.27
C LEU A 98 12.30 -5.92 7.37
N LEU A 99 12.86 -6.47 8.46
CA LEU A 99 14.29 -6.68 8.63
C LEU A 99 14.74 -8.06 8.11
N GLU A 100 13.80 -8.94 7.77
CA GLU A 100 14.10 -10.29 7.26
C GLU A 100 14.12 -10.30 5.72
N ASP A 101 15.31 -10.48 5.13
CA ASP A 101 15.50 -10.44 3.66
C ASP A 101 14.57 -11.41 2.90
N HIS A 102 14.34 -12.61 3.44
CA HIS A 102 13.44 -13.59 2.80
C HIS A 102 11.99 -13.10 2.77
N PHE A 103 11.50 -12.51 3.86
CA PHE A 103 10.16 -11.93 3.91
C PHE A 103 10.05 -10.79 2.90
N VAL A 104 11.04 -9.90 2.87
CA VAL A 104 11.08 -8.76 1.95
C VAL A 104 11.09 -9.21 0.49
N ASP A 105 11.86 -10.24 0.12
CA ASP A 105 11.89 -10.77 -1.25
C ASP A 105 10.54 -11.34 -1.69
N GLU A 106 9.86 -12.12 -0.84
CA GLU A 106 8.51 -12.63 -1.14
C GLU A 106 7.52 -11.47 -1.27
N PHE A 107 7.60 -10.50 -0.37
CA PHE A 107 6.72 -9.34 -0.38
C PHE A 107 6.89 -8.49 -1.64
N ILE A 108 8.14 -8.23 -2.06
CA ILE A 108 8.45 -7.56 -3.34
C ILE A 108 7.83 -8.31 -4.51
N THR A 109 8.00 -9.64 -4.55
CA THR A 109 7.47 -10.48 -5.63
C THR A 109 5.95 -10.33 -5.74
N ARG A 110 5.23 -10.30 -4.61
CA ARG A 110 3.78 -10.11 -4.62
C ARG A 110 3.35 -8.71 -5.02
N LEU A 111 4.03 -7.67 -4.55
CA LEU A 111 3.74 -6.31 -4.99
C LEU A 111 4.00 -6.14 -6.50
N ASP A 112 5.08 -6.73 -7.02
CA ASP A 112 5.43 -6.65 -8.43
C ASP A 112 4.36 -7.30 -9.31
N TYR A 113 3.90 -8.50 -8.92
CA TYR A 113 2.78 -9.19 -9.56
C TYR A 113 1.50 -8.35 -9.54
N ARG A 114 1.18 -7.69 -8.42
CA ARG A 114 0.01 -6.81 -8.33
C ARG A 114 0.10 -5.59 -9.24
N LEU A 115 1.30 -5.04 -9.41
CA LEU A 115 1.53 -3.94 -10.34
C LEU A 115 1.35 -4.38 -11.80
N ASP A 116 1.84 -5.56 -12.16
CA ASP A 116 1.66 -6.11 -13.51
C ASP A 116 0.19 -6.41 -13.82
N ASP A 117 -0.53 -7.00 -12.87
CA ASP A 117 -1.96 -7.28 -13.01
C ASP A 117 -2.79 -5.99 -13.15
N CYS A 118 -2.44 -4.94 -12.40
CA CYS A 118 -3.18 -3.67 -12.47
C CYS A 118 -2.75 -2.76 -13.63
N GLU A 119 -1.56 -2.93 -14.24
CA GLU A 119 -0.98 -1.97 -15.22
C GLU A 119 -1.94 -1.63 -16.37
N LEU A 120 -2.73 -2.61 -16.85
CA LEU A 120 -3.70 -2.42 -17.93
C LEU A 120 -5.08 -1.95 -17.43
N ASN A 121 -5.32 -1.97 -16.12
CA ASN A 121 -6.58 -1.60 -15.48
C ASN A 121 -6.45 -0.31 -14.67
N TRP A 122 -6.32 0.80 -15.39
CA TRP A 122 -6.23 2.16 -14.83
C TRP A 122 -7.44 2.58 -13.99
N GLN A 123 -8.55 1.82 -14.03
CA GLN A 123 -9.74 2.10 -13.21
C GLN A 123 -9.55 1.77 -11.73
N ASN A 124 -8.46 1.09 -11.36
CA ASN A 124 -8.14 0.69 -9.99
C ASN A 124 -7.00 1.56 -9.41
N GLU A 125 -7.16 2.88 -9.40
CA GLU A 125 -6.17 3.84 -8.87
C GLU A 125 -5.76 3.56 -7.42
N LEU A 126 -6.66 3.01 -6.62
CA LEU A 126 -6.39 2.67 -5.23
C LEU A 126 -5.37 1.54 -5.09
N VAL A 127 -5.31 0.60 -6.04
CA VAL A 127 -4.29 -0.47 -6.04
C VAL A 127 -2.91 0.14 -6.19
N LEU A 128 -2.73 1.04 -7.16
CA LEU A 128 -1.46 1.74 -7.36
C LEU A 128 -1.07 2.58 -6.13
N LEU A 129 -2.03 3.29 -5.53
CA LEU A 129 -1.80 4.07 -4.31
C LEU A 129 -1.36 3.18 -3.14
N VAL A 130 -2.07 2.07 -2.90
CA VAL A 130 -1.77 1.12 -1.82
C VAL A 130 -0.39 0.49 -2.00
N VAL A 131 -0.10 -0.03 -3.19
CA VAL A 131 1.21 -0.64 -3.47
C VAL A 131 2.32 0.40 -3.30
N THR A 132 2.11 1.63 -3.75
CA THR A 132 3.08 2.72 -3.55
C THR A 132 3.30 3.00 -2.06
N MET A 133 2.25 3.16 -1.27
CA MET A 133 2.37 3.42 0.16
C MET A 133 3.08 2.30 0.91
N ILE A 134 2.79 1.04 0.57
CA ILE A 134 3.49 -0.10 1.16
C ILE A 134 4.98 -0.08 0.77
N THR A 135 5.28 0.14 -0.50
CA THR A 135 6.65 0.24 -1.03
C THR A 135 7.44 1.35 -0.32
N MET A 136 6.84 2.53 -0.15
CA MET A 136 7.49 3.65 0.55
C MET A 136 7.66 3.39 2.04
N ARG A 137 6.71 2.68 2.67
CA ARG A 137 6.86 2.25 4.06
C ARG A 137 8.00 1.25 4.22
N MET A 138 8.13 0.29 3.29
CA MET A 138 9.28 -0.59 3.21
C MET A 138 10.56 0.23 3.04
N LEU A 139 10.65 1.18 2.10
CA LEU A 139 11.84 2.04 1.96
C LEU A 139 12.14 2.91 3.20
N THR A 140 11.15 3.21 4.03
CA THR A 140 11.38 4.00 5.26
C THR A 140 11.97 3.15 6.37
N ILE A 141 11.50 1.91 6.53
CA ILE A 141 11.85 1.04 7.66
C ILE A 141 12.96 0.05 7.31
N CYS A 142 12.91 -0.49 6.10
CA CYS A 142 13.76 -1.57 5.67
C CYS A 142 15.22 -1.10 5.71
N ASN A 143 16.03 -1.85 6.45
CA ASN A 143 17.48 -1.77 6.44
C ASN A 143 18.04 -3.10 5.89
N SER A 144 17.40 -3.60 4.84
CA SER A 144 17.79 -4.87 4.19
C SER A 144 18.78 -4.61 3.06
N THR A 145 19.43 -5.68 2.62
CA THR A 145 20.22 -5.68 1.38
C THR A 145 19.37 -5.48 0.12
N ARG A 146 18.05 -5.37 0.26
CA ARG A 146 17.06 -5.27 -0.82
C ARG A 146 16.56 -3.85 -1.07
N GLU A 147 17.14 -2.83 -0.43
CA GLU A 147 16.76 -1.43 -0.62
C GLU A 147 16.62 -1.05 -2.10
N ASP A 148 17.59 -1.44 -2.94
CA ASP A 148 17.55 -1.18 -4.40
C ASP A 148 16.35 -1.85 -5.09
N LYS A 149 15.98 -3.07 -4.68
CA LYS A 149 14.81 -3.76 -5.25
C LYS A 149 13.51 -3.07 -4.88
N VAL A 150 13.39 -2.60 -3.64
CA VAL A 150 12.23 -1.82 -3.19
C VAL A 150 12.19 -0.45 -3.88
N ALA A 151 13.35 0.18 -4.12
CA ALA A 151 13.43 1.42 -4.88
C ALA A 151 12.97 1.22 -6.34
N ASN A 152 13.34 0.09 -6.96
CA ASN A 152 12.87 -0.26 -8.30
C ASN A 152 11.35 -0.45 -8.36
N LEU A 153 10.71 -1.01 -7.31
CA LEU A 153 9.25 -1.04 -7.21
C LEU A 153 8.65 0.37 -7.18
N ALA A 154 9.24 1.30 -6.42
CA ALA A 154 8.76 2.68 -6.37
C ALA A 154 8.85 3.37 -7.74
N VAL A 155 9.94 3.12 -8.49
CA VAL A 155 10.08 3.60 -9.88
C VAL A 155 9.04 2.95 -10.80
N LYS A 156 8.74 1.65 -10.64
CA LYS A 156 7.70 0.95 -11.42
C LYS A 156 6.33 1.55 -11.15
N CYS A 157 5.96 1.80 -9.89
CA CYS A 157 4.71 2.49 -9.54
C CYS A 157 4.59 3.84 -10.27
N ARG A 158 5.64 4.67 -10.21
CA ARG A 158 5.68 5.97 -10.86
C ARG A 158 5.46 5.87 -12.37
N ARG A 159 6.15 4.94 -13.03
CA ARG A 159 6.02 4.72 -14.47
C ARG A 159 4.60 4.31 -14.87
N ILE A 160 3.96 3.45 -14.09
CA ILE A 160 2.57 3.05 -14.31
C ILE A 160 1.63 4.25 -14.13
N GLY A 161 1.81 5.00 -13.04
CA GLY A 161 1.01 6.19 -12.78
C GLY A 161 1.13 7.27 -13.86
N GLU A 162 2.33 7.52 -14.38
CA GLU A 162 2.55 8.46 -15.49
C GLU A 162 1.82 8.02 -16.76
N LYS A 163 1.89 6.73 -17.12
CA LYS A 163 1.15 6.19 -18.27
C LYS A 163 -0.36 6.40 -18.09
N TRP A 164 -0.88 6.19 -16.88
CA TRP A 164 -2.30 6.38 -16.60
C TRP A 164 -2.69 7.85 -16.63
N ILE A 165 -1.85 8.77 -16.12
CA ILE A 165 -2.09 10.22 -16.23
C ILE A 165 -2.19 10.63 -17.70
N ASP A 166 -1.30 10.15 -18.57
CA ASP A 166 -1.35 10.44 -20.00
C ASP A 166 -2.62 9.88 -20.65
N LEU A 167 -2.95 8.62 -20.37
CA LEU A 167 -4.14 7.95 -20.90
C LEU A 167 -5.43 8.68 -20.47
N ILE A 168 -5.58 9.02 -19.20
CA ILE A 168 -6.76 9.71 -18.69
C ILE A 168 -6.81 11.15 -19.25
N SER A 169 -5.67 11.82 -19.39
CA SER A 169 -5.58 13.16 -19.98
C SER A 169 -6.04 13.17 -21.44
N GLU A 170 -5.60 12.20 -22.23
CA GLU A 170 -6.06 12.00 -23.61
C GLU A 170 -7.56 11.68 -23.64
N THR A 171 -8.01 10.78 -22.78
CA THR A 171 -9.43 10.42 -22.67
C THR A 171 -10.28 11.67 -22.40
N ILE A 172 -9.91 12.51 -21.44
CA ILE A 172 -10.63 13.76 -21.13
C ILE A 172 -10.62 14.72 -22.34
N LYS A 173 -9.51 14.85 -23.06
CA LYS A 173 -9.39 15.75 -24.22
C LYS A 173 -10.23 15.32 -25.42
N PHE A 174 -10.30 14.02 -25.68
CA PHE A 174 -11.01 13.45 -26.84
C PHE A 174 -12.45 13.04 -26.53
N THR A 175 -12.87 13.12 -25.27
CA THR A 175 -14.25 12.86 -24.87
C THR A 175 -15.16 14.02 -25.31
N PHE A 176 -16.08 13.73 -26.23
CA PHE A 176 -17.15 14.64 -26.64
C PHE A 176 -18.44 14.45 -25.80
N SER A 177 -18.36 13.67 -24.71
CA SER A 177 -19.48 13.41 -23.80
C SER A 177 -19.87 14.68 -23.04
N PRO A 178 -21.17 15.01 -22.95
CA PRO A 178 -21.67 16.09 -22.09
C PRO A 178 -21.78 15.68 -20.62
N ASP A 179 -21.41 14.44 -20.24
CA ASP A 179 -21.50 13.98 -18.86
C ASP A 179 -20.37 14.56 -18.00
N PHE A 180 -20.68 15.70 -17.37
CA PHE A 180 -19.79 16.38 -16.44
C PHE A 180 -19.34 15.46 -15.28
N ASN A 181 -20.20 14.54 -14.84
CA ASN A 181 -19.90 13.66 -13.72
C ASN A 181 -18.83 12.61 -14.08
N GLU A 182 -18.86 12.11 -15.31
CA GLU A 182 -17.84 11.18 -15.82
C GLU A 182 -16.46 11.86 -15.90
N ILE A 183 -16.40 13.08 -16.44
CA ILE A 183 -15.16 13.86 -16.52
C ILE A 183 -14.61 14.17 -15.13
N GLU A 184 -15.47 14.54 -14.18
CA GLU A 184 -15.04 14.82 -12.81
C GLU A 184 -14.51 13.58 -12.10
N ASN A 185 -15.14 12.41 -12.30
CA ASN A 185 -14.62 11.14 -11.78
C ASN A 185 -13.24 10.81 -12.36
N LEU A 186 -13.02 11.03 -13.66
CA LEU A 186 -11.70 10.83 -14.27
C LEU A 186 -10.64 11.76 -13.68
N ARG A 187 -10.99 13.02 -13.39
CA ARG A 187 -10.08 13.97 -12.71
C ARG A 187 -9.74 13.52 -11.30
N LEU A 188 -10.71 13.06 -10.52
CA LEU A 188 -10.47 12.53 -9.17
C LEU A 188 -9.53 11.31 -9.22
N LYS A 189 -9.71 10.41 -10.18
CA LYS A 189 -8.79 9.29 -10.40
C LYS A 189 -7.38 9.78 -10.73
N MET A 190 -7.26 10.74 -11.63
CA MET A 190 -5.97 11.34 -12.00
C MET A 190 -5.26 11.97 -10.80
N VAL A 191 -6.00 12.66 -9.91
CA VAL A 191 -5.44 13.22 -8.66
C VAL A 191 -4.90 12.10 -7.76
N THR A 192 -5.66 11.02 -7.56
CA THR A 192 -5.20 9.86 -6.77
C THR A 192 -3.93 9.24 -7.33
N ILE A 193 -3.84 9.11 -8.66
CA ILE A 193 -2.67 8.61 -9.36
C ILE A 193 -1.49 9.57 -9.20
N GLY A 194 -1.72 10.89 -9.37
CA GLY A 194 -0.71 11.92 -9.14
C GLY A 194 -0.14 11.87 -7.72
N ILE A 195 -1.00 11.72 -6.71
CA ILE A 195 -0.60 11.51 -5.31
C ILE A 195 0.29 10.28 -5.18
N SER A 196 -0.08 9.15 -5.79
CA SER A 196 0.76 7.95 -5.77
C SER A 196 2.15 8.22 -6.38
N CYS A 197 2.23 8.90 -7.52
CA CYS A 197 3.50 9.28 -8.14
C CYS A 197 4.33 10.19 -7.24
N ILE A 198 3.74 11.21 -6.61
CA ILE A 198 4.43 12.14 -5.69
C ILE A 198 4.97 11.39 -4.47
N LEU A 199 4.18 10.46 -3.91
CA LEU A 199 4.58 9.68 -2.75
C LEU A 199 5.85 8.86 -2.99
N THR A 200 6.13 8.46 -4.24
CA THR A 200 7.38 7.76 -4.59
C THR A 200 8.65 8.57 -4.33
N PHE A 201 8.55 9.87 -4.06
CA PHE A 201 9.67 10.74 -3.68
C PHE A 201 9.73 11.03 -2.18
N SER A 202 8.75 10.54 -1.40
CA SER A 202 8.66 10.74 0.04
C SER A 202 9.64 9.80 0.77
N THR A 203 10.91 10.17 0.77
CA THR A 203 11.96 9.45 1.51
C THR A 203 12.83 10.39 2.32
N HIS A 204 13.50 9.87 3.35
CA HIS A 204 14.52 10.61 4.09
C HIS A 204 15.70 11.02 3.19
N SER A 205 16.38 12.12 3.55
CA SER A 205 17.42 12.78 2.75
C SER A 205 18.51 11.84 2.23
N ASN A 206 18.83 10.78 2.97
CA ASN A 206 19.93 9.88 2.62
C ASN A 206 19.56 8.90 1.50
N ARG A 207 18.26 8.67 1.27
CA ARG A 207 17.74 7.71 0.27
C ARG A 207 17.17 8.39 -0.97
N ILE A 208 17.01 9.72 -0.92
CA ILE A 208 16.41 10.50 -2.00
C ILE A 208 17.23 10.43 -3.29
N HIS A 209 18.54 10.24 -3.18
CA HIS A 209 19.43 10.12 -4.33
C HIS A 209 19.04 8.94 -5.23
N CYS A 210 18.66 7.79 -4.67
CA CYS A 210 18.24 6.62 -5.45
C CYS A 210 16.96 6.88 -6.27
N LEU A 211 16.14 7.86 -5.87
CA LEU A 211 14.83 8.15 -6.48
C LEU A 211 14.82 9.42 -7.35
N LEU A 212 15.84 10.29 -7.21
CA LEU A 212 16.06 11.55 -7.94
C LEU A 212 17.41 11.59 -8.68
N SER A 213 18.02 10.44 -8.98
CA SER A 213 19.35 10.38 -9.63
C SER A 213 19.40 10.95 -11.05
N SER A 214 18.26 11.09 -11.74
CA SER A 214 18.21 11.50 -13.15
C SER A 214 17.30 12.71 -13.37
N ASN A 215 17.58 13.47 -14.44
CA ASN A 215 16.72 14.58 -14.88
C ASN A 215 15.30 14.10 -15.24
N GLU A 216 15.16 12.85 -15.69
CA GLU A 216 13.86 12.25 -15.97
C GLU A 216 12.98 12.20 -14.72
N HIS A 217 13.56 11.84 -13.57
CA HIS A 217 12.82 11.79 -12.30
C HIS A 217 12.35 13.17 -11.84
N VAL A 218 13.09 14.24 -12.16
CA VAL A 218 12.66 15.62 -11.88
C VAL A 218 11.48 16.00 -12.78
N ILE A 219 11.51 15.63 -14.05
CA ILE A 219 10.39 15.86 -14.98
C ILE A 219 9.15 15.10 -14.51
N SER A 220 9.31 13.84 -14.11
CA SER A 220 8.25 13.02 -13.51
C SER A 220 7.60 13.68 -12.31
N LEU A 221 8.41 14.23 -11.39
CA LEU A 221 7.92 14.93 -10.20
C LEU A 221 7.10 16.16 -10.58
N LEU A 222 7.62 16.98 -11.51
CA LEU A 222 6.92 18.18 -11.97
C LEU A 222 5.59 17.81 -12.64
N LYS A 223 5.58 16.79 -13.50
CA LYS A 223 4.37 16.29 -14.18
C LYS A 223 3.32 15.79 -13.20
N ALA A 224 3.73 15.11 -12.12
CA ALA A 224 2.79 14.61 -11.12
C ALA A 224 2.21 15.73 -10.22
N ALA A 225 2.92 16.86 -10.10
CA ALA A 225 2.54 17.99 -9.26
C ALA A 225 1.69 19.07 -9.98
N THR A 226 1.63 19.03 -11.31
CA THR A 226 0.86 19.96 -12.17
C THR A 226 -0.43 19.34 -12.66
#